data_AF-N8ZS98-F1
#
_entry.id   AF-N8ZS98-F1
#
_cell.length_a   1.000
_cell.length_b   1.000
_cell.length_c   1.000
_cell.angle_alpha   90.00
_cell.angle_beta   90.00
_cell.angle_gamma   90.00
#
_symmetry.space_group_name_H-M   'P 1'
#
loop_
_entity.id
_entity.type
_entity.pdbx_description
1 polymer ?
#
loop_
_entity_poly.entity_id
_entity_poly.type
_entity_poly.pdbx_seq_one_letter_code
_entity_poly.pdbx_strand_id
1 'polypeptide(L)'
;MKIKIFLIFLLISQYGFSQEIPKNFYMIETYKRFEKIVGDEDYTSFRFVNNNFISIAETRLKKDNRIIGKYEAKYINPLNDTSYNDYHQIVKYYEYKGGRIFRVQKKLSRIEGCEIICDNEYIYKNEKIVKKIEHPTCLSLFNMNERLIDYENSYVKKNCKLDN
;
A
#
# COMPACT_ATOMS: atom_id res chain seq x y z
N MET A 1 -42.02 37.61 23.68
CA MET A 1 -40.99 36.62 24.08
C MET A 1 -41.33 35.30 23.39
N LYS A 2 -40.64 34.97 22.29
CA LYS A 2 -40.84 33.71 21.55
C LYS A 2 -39.55 32.90 21.65
N ILE A 3 -39.61 31.79 22.37
CA ILE A 3 -38.50 30.86 22.55
C ILE A 3 -38.36 30.05 21.26
N LYS A 4 -37.25 30.24 20.53
CA LYS A 4 -36.81 29.37 19.43
C LYS A 4 -36.16 28.12 20.02
N ILE A 5 -36.93 27.07 20.27
CA ILE A 5 -36.40 25.71 20.45
C ILE A 5 -36.57 24.99 19.12
N PHE A 6 -35.59 25.15 18.24
CA PHE A 6 -35.51 24.32 17.03
C PHE A 6 -34.09 24.36 16.47
N LEU A 7 -33.09 23.80 17.19
CA LEU A 7 -31.73 23.58 16.64
C LEU A 7 -30.80 22.79 17.60
N ILE A 8 -31.27 21.69 18.20
CA ILE A 8 -30.37 20.80 19.01
C ILE A 8 -30.38 19.34 18.52
N PHE A 9 -31.01 19.03 17.39
CA PHE A 9 -31.03 17.66 16.84
C PHE A 9 -30.14 17.41 15.61
N LEU A 10 -29.31 18.38 15.19
CA LEU A 10 -28.49 18.27 13.98
C LEU A 10 -26.97 18.09 14.22
N LEU A 11 -26.54 17.88 15.47
CA LEU A 11 -25.11 17.75 15.80
C LEU A 11 -24.65 16.32 16.16
N ILE A 12 -25.52 15.31 16.07
CA ILE A 12 -25.17 13.94 16.50
C ILE A 12 -24.68 13.03 15.36
N SER A 13 -24.76 13.43 14.08
CA SER A 13 -24.49 12.51 12.95
C SER A 13 -23.12 12.65 12.28
N GLN A 14 -22.05 13.06 12.98
CA GLN A 14 -20.70 13.09 12.38
C GLN A 14 -19.58 12.49 13.24
N TYR A 15 -19.90 11.63 14.21
CA TYR A 15 -18.90 10.66 14.67
C TYR A 15 -18.83 9.52 13.66
N GLY A 16 -18.18 9.79 12.52
CA GLY A 16 -17.58 8.70 11.76
C GLY A 16 -16.60 8.01 12.70
N PHE A 17 -16.91 6.77 13.08
CA PHE A 17 -15.94 5.89 13.74
C PHE A 17 -14.76 5.75 12.78
N SER A 18 -13.75 6.60 12.92
CA SER A 18 -12.41 6.24 12.53
C SER A 18 -12.01 5.13 13.49
N GLN A 19 -12.29 3.87 13.12
CA GLN A 19 -11.80 2.72 13.87
C GLN A 19 -10.29 2.93 14.00
N GLU A 20 -9.84 3.13 15.24
CA GLU A 20 -8.43 3.33 15.51
C GLU A 20 -7.71 2.04 15.11
N ILE A 21 -6.73 2.16 14.23
CA ILE A 21 -5.98 1.01 13.75
C ILE A 21 -5.26 0.38 14.95
N PRO A 22 -5.38 -0.94 15.20
CA PRO A 22 -4.70 -1.59 16.31
C PRO A 22 -3.20 -1.30 16.30
N LYS A 23 -2.60 -1.07 17.47
CA LYS A 23 -1.15 -0.73 17.57
C LYS A 23 -0.23 -1.77 16.91
N ASN A 24 -0.63 -3.03 16.91
CA ASN A 24 0.09 -4.15 16.29
C ASN A 24 -0.46 -4.50 14.89
N PHE A 25 -1.16 -3.58 14.22
CA PHE A 25 -1.71 -3.83 12.88
C PHE A 25 -0.60 -3.90 11.83
N TYR A 26 0.28 -2.90 11.80
CA TYR A 26 1.45 -2.94 10.92
C TYR A 26 2.62 -3.65 11.60
N MET A 27 3.39 -4.37 10.80
CA MET A 27 4.67 -4.92 11.22
C MET A 27 5.60 -3.78 11.65
N ILE A 28 6.08 -3.88 12.88
CA ILE A 28 7.09 -2.95 13.41
C ILE A 28 8.46 -3.46 12.96
N GLU A 29 9.26 -2.54 12.41
CA GLU A 29 10.64 -2.80 12.04
C GLU A 29 11.49 -2.97 13.30
N THR A 30 11.93 -4.20 13.57
CA THR A 30 12.84 -4.49 14.70
C THR A 30 14.28 -4.72 14.27
N TYR A 31 14.49 -5.12 13.00
CA TYR A 31 15.81 -5.34 12.41
C TYR A 31 15.90 -4.74 11.02
N LYS A 32 17.09 -4.23 10.67
CA LYS A 32 17.42 -3.63 9.38
C LYS A 32 18.51 -4.43 8.69
N ARG A 33 18.17 -5.06 7.57
CA ARG A 33 19.14 -5.67 6.65
C ARG A 33 19.14 -4.91 5.33
N PHE A 34 20.32 -4.69 4.78
CA PHE A 34 20.48 -4.13 3.43
C PHE A 34 21.20 -5.15 2.56
N GLU A 35 20.67 -5.41 1.38
CA GLU A 35 21.30 -6.27 0.40
C GLU A 35 21.34 -5.57 -0.95
N LYS A 36 22.31 -5.93 -1.78
CA LYS A 36 22.46 -5.41 -3.13
C LYS A 36 22.69 -6.56 -4.08
N ILE A 37 21.80 -6.72 -5.05
CA ILE A 37 21.96 -7.67 -6.15
C ILE A 37 22.40 -6.88 -7.37
N VAL A 38 23.49 -7.32 -8.00
CA VAL A 38 24.09 -6.66 -9.15
C VAL A 38 23.80 -7.52 -10.39
N GLY A 39 22.93 -7.05 -11.28
CA GLY A 39 22.69 -7.64 -12.59
C GLY A 39 23.78 -7.24 -13.59
N ASP A 40 23.58 -7.41 -14.89
CA ASP A 40 24.56 -6.97 -15.90
C ASP A 40 24.49 -5.46 -16.13
N GLU A 41 23.29 -4.94 -16.40
CA GLU A 41 23.05 -3.52 -16.74
C GLU A 41 22.57 -2.67 -15.55
N ASP A 42 22.08 -3.32 -14.50
CA ASP A 42 21.46 -2.68 -13.35
C ASP A 42 21.93 -3.27 -12.01
N TYR A 43 21.46 -2.68 -10.93
CA TYR A 43 21.52 -3.29 -9.60
C TYR A 43 20.26 -2.92 -8.82
N THR A 44 19.84 -3.81 -7.93
CA THR A 44 18.73 -3.57 -7.01
C THR A 44 19.22 -3.60 -5.58
N SER A 45 18.91 -2.54 -4.83
CA SER A 45 19.17 -2.47 -3.39
C SER A 45 17.88 -2.75 -2.62
N PHE A 46 17.97 -3.64 -1.64
CA PHE A 46 16.85 -4.09 -0.83
C PHE A 46 17.05 -3.65 0.62
N ARG A 47 15.98 -3.18 1.26
CA ARG A 47 15.89 -3.03 2.72
C ARG A 47 14.87 -4.02 3.26
N PHE A 48 15.30 -4.90 4.13
CA PHE A 48 14.42 -5.86 4.80
C PHE A 48 14.00 -5.37 6.17
N VAL A 49 12.78 -5.72 6.57
CA VAL A 49 12.25 -5.62 7.94
C VAL A 49 12.04 -7.04 8.49
N ASN A 50 12.32 -7.21 9.79
CA ASN A 50 12.19 -8.49 10.49
C ASN A 50 12.82 -9.66 9.72
N ASN A 51 14.05 -9.41 9.25
CA ASN A 51 14.95 -10.30 8.49
C ASN A 51 14.49 -10.71 7.08
N ASN A 52 13.20 -10.95 6.85
CA ASN A 52 12.75 -11.65 5.64
C ASN A 52 11.82 -10.82 4.73
N PHE A 53 11.28 -9.71 5.20
CA PHE A 53 10.28 -8.95 4.45
C PHE A 53 10.90 -7.73 3.75
N ILE A 54 10.80 -7.64 2.43
CA ILE A 54 11.34 -6.50 1.67
C ILE A 54 10.45 -5.26 1.89
N SER A 55 10.93 -4.30 2.67
CA SER A 55 10.25 -3.03 2.88
C SER A 55 10.52 -2.00 1.79
N ILE A 56 11.72 -2.02 1.19
CA ILE A 56 12.09 -1.15 0.08
C ILE A 56 12.92 -1.96 -0.91
N ALA A 57 12.62 -1.81 -2.19
CA ALA A 57 13.51 -2.22 -3.28
C ALA A 57 13.70 -1.04 -4.23
N GLU A 58 14.95 -0.76 -4.61
CA GLU A 58 15.29 0.31 -5.53
C GLU A 58 16.25 -0.21 -6.60
N THR A 59 15.81 -0.16 -7.85
CA THR A 59 16.56 -0.63 -9.02
C THR A 59 17.13 0.57 -9.77
N ARG A 60 18.43 0.51 -10.08
CA ARG A 60 19.18 1.57 -10.77
C ARG A 60 20.00 0.99 -11.91
N LEU A 61 20.05 1.71 -13.03
CA LEU A 61 20.99 1.43 -14.11
C LEU A 61 22.41 1.71 -13.64
N LYS A 62 23.36 0.82 -13.96
CA LYS A 62 24.76 1.00 -13.60
C LYS A 62 25.42 2.15 -14.35
N LYS A 63 25.11 2.28 -15.64
CA LYS A 63 25.77 3.20 -16.56
C LYS A 63 25.76 4.65 -16.08
N ASP A 64 24.63 5.09 -15.54
CA ASP A 64 24.38 6.49 -15.14
C ASP A 64 23.79 6.60 -13.72
N ASN A 65 23.76 5.51 -12.97
CA ASN A 65 23.20 5.42 -11.62
C ASN A 65 21.72 5.84 -11.50
N ARG A 66 21.00 5.85 -12.63
CA ARG A 66 19.65 6.36 -12.72
C ARG A 66 18.65 5.35 -12.19
N ILE A 67 17.74 5.81 -11.34
CA ILE A 67 16.63 5.00 -10.83
C ILE A 67 15.66 4.64 -11.97
N ILE A 68 15.30 3.36 -12.04
CA ILE A 68 14.37 2.82 -13.03
C ILE A 68 13.18 2.09 -12.39
N GLY A 69 13.27 1.75 -11.11
CA GLY A 69 12.17 1.17 -10.35
C GLY A 69 12.34 1.44 -8.87
N LYS A 70 11.21 1.65 -8.18
CA LYS A 70 11.17 1.65 -6.71
C LYS A 70 9.88 1.01 -6.22
N TYR A 71 10.01 0.27 -5.14
CA TYR A 71 8.95 -0.41 -4.43
C TYR A 71 9.10 -0.09 -2.94
N GLU A 72 7.99 0.23 -2.27
CA GLU A 72 7.92 0.40 -0.81
C GLU A 72 6.75 -0.41 -0.28
N ALA A 73 6.95 -1.23 0.76
CA ALA A 73 5.90 -2.05 1.35
C ALA A 73 5.75 -1.84 2.84
N LYS A 74 4.49 -1.91 3.28
CA LYS A 74 4.11 -2.03 4.69
C LYS A 74 3.33 -3.32 4.87
N TYR A 75 3.82 -4.17 5.77
CA TYR A 75 3.21 -5.45 6.08
C TYR A 75 2.18 -5.30 7.19
N ILE A 76 1.06 -5.99 7.03
CA ILE A 76 -0.02 -6.07 8.01
C ILE A 76 0.15 -7.41 8.73
N ASN A 77 0.25 -7.37 10.06
CA ASN A 77 0.42 -8.57 10.87
C ASN A 77 -0.89 -9.37 10.84
N PRO A 78 -0.87 -10.66 10.48
CA PRO A 78 -2.05 -11.50 10.59
C PRO A 78 -2.46 -11.65 12.07
N LEU A 79 -3.69 -12.10 12.33
CA LEU A 79 -4.09 -12.45 13.69
C LEU A 79 -3.41 -13.74 14.17
N ASN A 80 -3.27 -14.71 13.26
CA ASN A 80 -2.57 -15.97 13.47
C ASN A 80 -1.46 -16.05 12.43
N ASP A 81 -0.20 -16.09 12.87
CA ASP A 81 0.95 -16.24 11.99
C ASP A 81 1.35 -17.71 11.92
N THR A 82 0.99 -18.38 10.83
CA THR A 82 1.34 -19.79 10.60
C THR A 82 2.37 -19.95 9.50
N SER A 83 2.46 -18.97 8.59
CA SER A 83 3.36 -18.96 7.45
C SER A 83 3.68 -17.53 7.00
N TYR A 84 4.85 -17.37 6.36
CA TYR A 84 5.22 -16.14 5.66
C TYR A 84 4.12 -15.65 4.70
N ASN A 85 3.37 -16.56 4.07
CA ASN A 85 2.32 -16.25 3.10
C ASN A 85 0.99 -15.75 3.74
N ASP A 86 0.90 -15.69 5.07
CA ASP A 86 -0.27 -15.16 5.77
C ASP A 86 -0.26 -13.62 5.84
N TYR A 87 0.91 -13.02 5.61
CA TYR A 87 1.06 -11.57 5.64
C TYR A 87 0.42 -10.93 4.41
N HIS A 88 -0.37 -9.90 4.68
CA HIS A 88 -0.83 -8.95 3.68
C HIS A 88 0.09 -7.74 3.67
N GLN A 89 0.11 -7.02 2.56
CA GLN A 89 0.94 -5.84 2.40
C GLN A 89 0.20 -4.73 1.64
N ILE A 90 0.48 -3.50 2.03
CA ILE A 90 0.18 -2.32 1.24
C ILE A 90 1.48 -1.87 0.60
N VAL A 91 1.51 -1.95 -0.72
CA VAL A 91 2.67 -1.65 -1.54
C VAL A 91 2.47 -0.32 -2.25
N LYS A 92 3.53 0.45 -2.40
CA LYS A 92 3.62 1.62 -3.27
C LYS A 92 4.68 1.38 -4.34
N TYR A 93 4.23 1.31 -5.59
CA TYR A 93 5.07 1.19 -6.77
C TYR A 93 5.35 2.57 -7.36
N TYR A 94 6.59 2.78 -7.76
CA TYR A 94 7.04 3.95 -8.49
C TYR A 94 7.62 3.48 -9.83
N GLU A 95 6.94 3.84 -10.90
CA GLU A 95 7.39 3.60 -12.26
C GLU A 95 8.18 4.81 -12.74
N TYR A 96 9.35 4.58 -13.32
CA TYR A 96 10.23 5.64 -13.80
C TYR A 96 10.38 5.59 -15.32
N LYS A 97 10.43 6.76 -15.96
CA LYS A 97 10.78 6.92 -17.37
C LYS A 97 11.89 7.96 -17.51
N GLY A 98 13.05 7.54 -18.00
CA GLY A 98 14.22 8.41 -18.12
C GLY A 98 14.68 8.98 -16.77
N GLY A 99 14.57 8.22 -15.69
CA GLY A 99 14.99 8.64 -14.34
C GLY A 99 14.01 9.53 -13.58
N ARG A 100 12.87 9.85 -14.19
CA ARG A 100 11.81 10.63 -13.55
C ARG A 100 10.61 9.75 -13.25
N ILE A 101 9.93 10.01 -12.13
CA ILE A 101 8.69 9.33 -11.79
C ILE A 101 7.67 9.60 -12.91
N PHE A 102 7.11 8.54 -13.44
CA PHE A 102 6.05 8.55 -14.45
C PHE A 102 4.70 8.17 -13.83
N ARG A 103 4.69 7.19 -12.92
CA ARG A 103 3.49 6.72 -12.25
C ARG A 103 3.78 6.34 -10.82
N VAL A 104 2.86 6.68 -9.93
CA VAL A 104 2.85 6.18 -8.55
C VAL A 104 1.51 5.51 -8.32
N GLN A 105 1.55 4.25 -7.93
CA GLN A 105 0.37 3.43 -7.67
C GLN A 105 0.53 2.72 -6.34
N LYS A 106 -0.55 2.62 -5.57
CA LYS A 106 -0.59 1.76 -4.39
C LYS A 106 -1.42 0.51 -4.68
N LYS A 107 -1.02 -0.59 -4.07
CA LYS A 107 -1.75 -1.85 -4.13
C LYS A 107 -1.87 -2.46 -2.75
N LEU A 108 -3.02 -3.08 -2.49
CA LEU A 108 -3.21 -4.03 -1.40
C LEU A 108 -2.97 -5.42 -2.00
N SER A 109 -2.09 -6.20 -1.38
CA SER A 109 -1.82 -7.56 -1.84
C SER A 109 -1.58 -8.54 -0.71
N ARG A 110 -1.79 -9.82 -1.03
CA ARG A 110 -1.27 -10.95 -0.25
C ARG A 110 0.05 -11.39 -0.86
N ILE A 111 1.00 -11.81 -0.04
CA ILE A 111 2.24 -12.45 -0.53
C ILE A 111 1.85 -13.68 -1.37
N GLU A 112 2.30 -13.73 -2.63
CA GLU A 112 1.98 -14.79 -3.60
C GLU A 112 0.47 -14.95 -3.88
N GLY A 113 -0.22 -13.86 -4.21
CA GLY A 113 -1.61 -13.96 -4.64
C GLY A 113 -2.22 -12.65 -5.10
N CYS A 114 -3.44 -12.39 -4.63
CA CYS A 114 -4.27 -11.26 -5.00
C CYS A 114 -3.53 -9.91 -4.95
N GLU A 115 -3.55 -9.15 -6.04
CA GLU A 115 -3.09 -7.76 -6.08
C GLU A 115 -4.18 -6.80 -6.56
N ILE A 116 -4.48 -5.77 -5.76
CA ILE A 116 -5.58 -4.84 -6.04
C ILE A 116 -5.07 -3.41 -5.92
N ILE A 117 -5.31 -2.60 -6.94
CA ILE A 117 -4.99 -1.17 -6.91
C ILE A 117 -5.91 -0.47 -5.90
N CYS A 118 -5.33 0.34 -5.02
CA CYS A 118 -6.04 1.07 -3.98
C CYS A 118 -5.42 2.46 -3.78
N ASP A 119 -6.15 3.33 -3.09
CA ASP A 119 -5.84 4.76 -2.99
C ASP A 119 -5.69 5.45 -4.36
N ASN A 120 -5.24 6.70 -4.37
CA ASN A 120 -5.04 7.45 -5.62
C ASN A 120 -3.81 6.94 -6.39
N GLU A 121 -4.00 6.66 -7.67
CA GLU A 121 -2.92 6.54 -8.66
C GLU A 121 -2.62 7.91 -9.26
N TYR A 122 -1.33 8.24 -9.37
CA TYR A 122 -0.86 9.52 -9.90
C TYR A 122 0.02 9.30 -11.12
N ILE A 123 -0.30 9.99 -12.22
CA ILE A 123 0.52 10.04 -13.44
C ILE A 123 1.22 11.38 -13.50
N TYR A 124 2.52 11.34 -13.80
CA TYR A 124 3.40 12.49 -13.82
C TYR A 124 3.90 12.80 -15.23
N LYS A 125 4.05 14.08 -15.53
CA LYS A 125 4.79 14.59 -16.69
C LYS A 125 5.65 15.75 -16.23
N ASN A 126 6.96 15.68 -16.46
CA ASN A 126 7.93 16.69 -16.01
C ASN A 126 7.73 17.04 -14.52
N GLU A 127 7.67 16.00 -13.67
CA GLU A 127 7.55 16.11 -12.20
C GLU A 127 6.24 16.74 -11.68
N LYS A 128 5.29 17.04 -12.58
CA LYS A 128 3.95 17.51 -12.22
C LYS A 128 2.92 16.40 -12.39
N ILE A 129 1.99 16.30 -11.44
CA ILE A 129 0.83 15.40 -11.56
C ILE A 129 -0.06 15.93 -12.69
N VAL A 130 -0.26 15.12 -13.72
CA VAL A 130 -1.13 15.43 -14.87
C VAL A 130 -2.43 14.65 -14.84
N LYS A 131 -2.48 13.53 -14.11
CA LYS A 131 -3.69 12.74 -13.92
C LYS A 131 -3.70 12.14 -12.51
N LYS A 132 -4.87 12.17 -11.88
CA LYS A 132 -5.19 11.47 -10.65
C LYS A 132 -6.33 10.50 -10.96
N ILE A 133 -6.16 9.23 -10.63
CA ILE A 133 -7.20 8.20 -10.74
C ILE A 133 -7.52 7.77 -9.33
N GLU A 134 -8.79 7.89 -8.94
CA GLU A 134 -9.23 7.56 -7.59
C GLU A 134 -9.66 6.10 -7.52
N HIS A 135 -9.22 5.41 -6.47
CA HIS A 135 -9.62 4.06 -6.11
C HIS A 135 -10.10 4.04 -4.66
N PRO A 136 -10.84 3.00 -4.23
CA PRO A 136 -11.13 2.81 -2.81
C PRO A 136 -9.84 2.81 -1.99
N THR A 137 -9.93 3.28 -0.75
CA THR A 137 -8.76 3.28 0.14
C THR A 137 -8.30 1.86 0.41
N CYS A 138 -6.99 1.64 0.58
CA CYS A 138 -6.48 0.28 0.83
C CYS A 138 -7.13 -0.35 2.07
N LEU A 139 -7.36 0.43 3.12
CA LEU A 139 -8.01 -0.06 4.35
C LEU A 139 -9.50 -0.36 4.17
N SER A 140 -10.21 0.35 3.28
CA SER A 140 -11.62 0.04 2.98
C SER A 140 -11.83 -1.27 2.21
N LEU A 141 -10.76 -1.85 1.67
CA LEU A 141 -10.77 -3.14 0.97
C LEU A 141 -10.29 -4.29 1.87
N PHE A 142 -10.10 -4.01 3.16
CA PHE A 142 -9.50 -4.91 4.11
C PHE A 142 -10.42 -5.07 5.33
N ASN A 143 -10.73 -6.31 5.70
CA ASN A 143 -11.42 -6.60 6.94
C ASN A 143 -10.46 -6.37 8.10
N MET A 144 -10.59 -5.22 8.78
CA MET A 144 -9.70 -4.82 9.88
C MET A 144 -9.74 -5.76 11.08
N ASN A 145 -10.89 -6.42 11.31
CA ASN A 145 -11.07 -7.34 12.43
C ASN A 145 -10.37 -8.66 12.17
N GLU A 146 -10.52 -9.21 10.97
CA GLU A 146 -9.92 -10.50 10.58
C GLU A 146 -8.47 -10.35 10.09
N ARG A 147 -8.09 -9.13 9.70
CA ARG A 147 -6.82 -8.78 9.06
C ARG A 147 -6.58 -9.52 7.75
N LEU A 148 -7.63 -9.58 6.93
CA LEU A 148 -7.61 -10.20 5.62
C LEU A 148 -8.19 -9.24 4.58
N ILE A 149 -7.81 -9.41 3.32
CA ILE A 149 -8.52 -8.76 2.20
C ILE A 149 -10.01 -9.14 2.29
N ASP A 150 -10.88 -8.15 2.14
CA ASP A 150 -12.33 -8.37 2.13
C ASP A 150 -12.77 -8.92 0.77
N TYR A 151 -12.68 -10.25 0.62
CA TYR A 151 -13.10 -10.95 -0.60
C TYR A 151 -14.61 -10.85 -0.88
N GLU A 152 -15.43 -10.39 0.08
CA GLU A 152 -16.85 -10.14 -0.16
C GLU A 152 -17.11 -8.80 -0.85
N ASN A 153 -16.18 -7.85 -0.73
CA ASN A 153 -16.24 -6.55 -1.39
C ASN A 153 -16.27 -6.69 -2.92
N SER A 154 -17.24 -6.02 -3.57
CA SER A 154 -17.43 -6.11 -5.03
C SER A 154 -16.23 -5.59 -5.84
N TYR A 155 -15.51 -4.59 -5.32
CA TYR A 155 -14.29 -4.09 -5.93
C TYR A 155 -13.17 -5.13 -5.86
N VAL A 156 -13.03 -5.80 -4.70
CA VAL A 156 -12.07 -6.88 -4.51
C VAL A 156 -12.39 -8.05 -5.45
N LYS A 157 -13.61 -8.57 -5.43
CA LYS A 157 -14.04 -9.69 -6.32
C LYS A 157 -13.72 -9.44 -7.78
N LYS A 158 -13.90 -8.19 -8.24
CA LYS A 158 -13.67 -7.82 -9.64
C LYS A 158 -12.20 -7.68 -10.01
N ASN A 159 -11.36 -7.20 -9.08
CA ASN A 159 -9.98 -6.79 -9.39
C ASN A 159 -8.91 -7.71 -8.80
N CYS A 160 -9.29 -8.61 -7.91
CA CYS A 160 -8.42 -9.63 -7.37
C CYS A 160 -8.17 -10.71 -8.42
N LYS A 161 -7.00 -10.65 -9.06
CA LYS A 161 -6.51 -11.73 -9.92
C LYS A 161 -5.88 -12.77 -9.02
N LEU A 162 -6.57 -13.90 -8.83
CA LEU A 162 -5.92 -15.13 -8.39
C LEU A 162 -5.24 -15.69 -9.63
N ASP A 163 -3.91 -15.81 -9.60
CA ASP A 163 -3.21 -16.56 -10.65
C ASP A 163 -3.73 -18.00 -10.58
N ASN A 164 -4.45 -18.43 -11.61
CA ASN A 164 -4.88 -19.82 -11.81
C ASN A 164 -3.72 -20.66 -12.36
#